data_AF-K6Y3H7-F1
#
_entry.id   AF-K6Y3H7-F1
#
_cell.length_a   1.000
_cell.length_b   1.000
_cell.length_c   1.000
_cell.angle_alpha   90.00
_cell.angle_beta   90.00
_cell.angle_gamma   90.00
#
_symmetry.space_group_name_H-M   'P 1'
#
loop_
_entity.id
_entity.type
_entity.pdbx_description
1 polymer ?
#
loop_
_entity_poly.entity_id
_entity_poly.type
_entity_poly.pdbx_seq_one_letter_code
_entity_poly.pdbx_strand_id
1 'polypeptide(L)'
;MYKIVIVGLVLIGVGAFIWQQQQTEQHADVNTPAQAVVAQQAETTEEGNANPDPMVTQPQKPPVEPAFYQARENIMANLETARTCQQTGSCKANEQDPRAAMFEQEKRLVDSLQSLQDLYAEYQQQDPVLDQTINEFISSPLGRVQFKALQMMQQQPPNIGNANSLITTLDNSYDSKVVQLALQELLRYPSLSEQVDALLMKTLQTGSVYVSRTVAKEITPYLNASNLDAYQALAKTLPTQAAKTKLLQSAIDEYRQH
;
A
#
# COMPACT_ATOMS: atom_id res chain seq x y z
N MET A 1 6.32 -62.37 35.59
CA MET A 1 7.81 -62.41 35.66
C MET A 1 8.35 -61.71 34.42
N TYR A 2 9.23 -60.75 34.67
CA TYR A 2 9.84 -59.82 33.71
C TYR A 2 10.61 -60.52 32.59
N LYS A 3 10.65 -59.89 31.39
CA LYS A 3 11.90 -59.51 30.73
C LYS A 3 11.67 -58.30 29.82
N ILE A 4 12.25 -57.19 30.27
CA ILE A 4 12.45 -55.93 29.56
C ILE A 4 13.52 -56.15 28.48
N VAL A 5 13.29 -55.64 27.27
CA VAL A 5 14.36 -55.38 26.30
C VAL A 5 14.23 -53.93 25.85
N ILE A 6 15.25 -53.15 26.20
CA ILE A 6 15.49 -51.75 25.85
C ILE A 6 16.33 -51.73 24.58
N VAL A 7 15.82 -51.11 23.51
CA VAL A 7 16.57 -50.63 22.34
C VAL A 7 15.74 -49.48 21.78
N GLY A 8 16.19 -48.25 21.53
CA GLY A 8 17.49 -47.61 21.62
C GLY A 8 17.25 -46.19 21.07
N LEU A 9 17.41 -45.19 21.94
CA LEU A 9 17.28 -43.76 21.65
C LEU A 9 18.58 -43.28 21.00
N VAL A 10 18.58 -42.96 19.71
CA VAL A 10 19.61 -42.11 19.08
C VAL A 10 18.93 -41.34 17.96
N LEU A 11 18.89 -40.01 18.08
CA LEU A 11 19.00 -38.98 17.05
C LEU A 11 18.51 -37.65 17.64
N ILE A 12 19.33 -37.07 18.52
CA ILE A 12 19.20 -35.67 18.94
C ILE A 12 20.36 -34.90 18.30
N GLY A 13 20.00 -33.93 17.45
CA GLY A 13 20.57 -32.59 17.54
C GLY A 13 21.95 -32.35 16.93
N VAL A 14 22.11 -32.58 15.62
CA VAL A 14 23.08 -31.81 14.82
C VAL A 14 22.31 -30.64 14.20
N GLY A 15 22.26 -29.50 14.90
CA GLY A 15 21.50 -28.34 14.42
C GLY A 15 21.65 -27.05 15.23
N ALA A 16 22.75 -26.90 15.97
CA ALA A 16 23.00 -25.72 16.80
C ALA A 16 24.40 -25.13 16.55
N PHE A 17 24.81 -24.99 15.28
CA PHE A 17 26.16 -24.52 14.93
C PHE A 17 26.23 -23.48 13.78
N ILE A 18 25.14 -22.76 13.47
CA ILE A 18 25.15 -21.74 12.39
C ILE A 18 24.66 -20.35 12.90
N TRP A 19 24.56 -20.13 14.21
CA TRP A 19 24.02 -18.86 14.77
C TRP A 19 25.02 -18.05 15.60
N GLN A 20 26.32 -18.14 15.28
CA GLN A 20 27.35 -17.44 16.06
C GLN A 20 28.55 -16.95 15.22
N GLN A 21 28.29 -16.21 14.12
CA GLN A 21 29.36 -15.55 13.37
C GLN A 21 29.06 -14.14 12.84
N GLN A 22 28.01 -13.46 13.29
CA GLN A 22 27.64 -12.13 12.77
C GLN A 22 27.78 -10.98 13.78
N GLN A 23 28.74 -11.06 14.70
CA GLN A 23 29.10 -9.95 15.59
C GLN A 23 30.61 -9.74 15.64
N THR A 24 31.18 -9.12 14.60
CA THR A 24 32.44 -8.35 14.69
C THR A 24 32.75 -7.72 13.34
N GLU A 25 32.18 -6.55 13.03
CA GLU A 25 32.82 -5.51 12.20
C GLU A 25 32.28 -4.16 12.71
N GLN A 26 32.95 -3.58 13.71
CA GLN A 26 33.91 -2.48 13.56
C GLN A 26 33.23 -1.12 13.41
N HIS A 27 33.12 -0.45 14.57
CA HIS A 27 33.01 1.00 14.68
C HIS A 27 34.22 1.65 14.00
N ALA A 28 33.98 2.31 12.86
CA ALA A 28 34.91 3.27 12.30
C ALA A 28 34.45 4.67 12.70
N ASP A 29 35.19 5.26 13.64
CA ASP A 29 35.17 6.69 13.93
C ASP A 29 35.56 7.47 12.67
N VAL A 30 34.59 8.10 12.01
CA VAL A 30 34.85 9.09 10.97
C VAL A 30 34.91 10.46 11.62
N ASN A 31 36.13 10.84 12.00
CA ASN A 31 36.55 12.22 12.17
C ASN A 31 36.24 13.01 10.89
N THR A 32 35.18 13.82 10.90
CA THR A 32 34.94 14.82 9.85
C THR A 32 35.35 16.19 10.39
N PRO A 33 36.38 16.85 9.84
CA PRO A 33 36.73 18.21 10.22
C PRO A 33 35.66 19.19 9.75
N ALA A 34 35.22 20.03 10.69
CA ALA A 34 34.36 21.18 10.45
C ALA A 34 35.02 22.14 9.45
N GLN A 35 34.48 22.21 8.24
CA GLN A 35 34.75 23.31 7.31
C GLN A 35 33.69 24.40 7.55
N ALA A 36 34.11 25.44 8.24
CA ALA A 36 33.41 26.71 8.31
C ALA A 36 33.43 27.35 6.91
N VAL A 37 32.30 27.28 6.21
CA VAL A 37 32.10 28.07 4.98
C VAL A 37 31.60 29.45 5.40
N VAL A 38 32.44 30.43 5.08
CA VAL A 38 32.25 31.85 5.26
C VAL A 38 30.93 32.30 4.62
N ALA A 39 30.10 32.97 5.42
CA ALA A 39 28.92 33.69 4.97
C ALA A 39 29.35 34.84 4.04
N GLN A 40 28.99 34.75 2.76
CA GLN A 40 28.95 35.90 1.86
C GLN A 40 27.53 36.45 1.88
N GLN A 41 27.36 37.51 2.66
CA GLN A 41 26.21 38.41 2.58
C GLN A 41 26.30 39.17 1.25
N ALA A 42 25.45 38.81 0.29
CA ALA A 42 25.11 39.68 -0.81
C ALA A 42 23.84 40.44 -0.42
N GLU A 43 24.02 41.67 0.03
CA GLU A 43 22.95 42.67 0.07
C GLU A 43 22.43 42.87 -1.35
N THR A 44 21.22 42.36 -1.60
CA THR A 44 20.45 42.73 -2.78
C THR A 44 19.29 43.57 -2.28
N THR A 45 19.42 44.88 -2.46
CA THR A 45 18.39 45.88 -2.21
C THR A 45 17.31 45.71 -3.28
N GLU A 46 16.24 44.99 -2.93
CA GLU A 46 15.04 44.87 -3.77
C GLU A 46 13.97 45.85 -3.24
N GLU A 47 14.06 47.11 -3.67
CA GLU A 47 12.95 48.05 -3.63
C GLU A 47 11.96 47.64 -4.73
N GLY A 48 10.87 46.98 -4.36
CA GLY A 48 9.96 46.38 -5.34
C GLY A 48 8.53 46.16 -4.85
N ASN A 49 7.80 47.26 -4.67
CA ASN A 49 6.35 47.34 -4.92
C ASN A 49 5.45 46.35 -4.13
N ALA A 50 5.20 46.68 -2.87
CA ALA A 50 4.18 46.04 -2.03
C ALA A 50 2.76 46.41 -2.49
N ASN A 51 2.27 45.75 -3.53
CA ASN A 51 0.83 45.61 -3.72
C ASN A 51 0.34 44.55 -2.72
N PRO A 52 -0.53 44.88 -1.75
CA PRO A 52 -1.08 43.87 -0.86
C PRO A 52 -1.92 42.91 -1.71
N ASP A 53 -1.42 41.68 -1.86
CA ASP A 53 -2.19 40.59 -2.45
C ASP A 53 -3.57 40.57 -1.78
N PRO A 54 -4.67 40.47 -2.55
CA PRO A 54 -5.99 40.34 -1.97
C PRO A 54 -5.97 39.10 -1.07
N MET A 55 -6.19 39.31 0.23
CA MET A 55 -6.34 38.24 1.20
C MET A 55 -7.43 37.30 0.68
N VAL A 56 -7.01 36.20 0.05
CA VAL A 56 -7.88 35.11 -0.37
C VAL A 56 -8.46 34.57 0.93
N THR A 57 -9.67 35.00 1.22
CA THR A 57 -10.40 34.57 2.40
C THR A 57 -10.67 33.09 2.18
N GLN A 58 -9.86 32.23 2.81
CA GLN A 58 -10.08 30.79 2.71
C GLN A 58 -11.52 30.51 3.16
N PRO A 59 -12.33 29.81 2.35
CA PRO A 59 -13.70 29.51 2.70
C PRO A 59 -13.70 28.82 4.07
N GLN A 60 -14.33 29.47 5.05
CA GLN A 60 -14.43 28.91 6.40
C GLN A 60 -15.18 27.59 6.31
N LYS A 61 -14.47 26.50 6.65
CA LYS A 61 -15.05 25.16 6.76
C LYS A 61 -16.25 25.26 7.73
N PRO A 62 -17.46 24.81 7.35
CA PRO A 62 -18.61 24.89 8.21
C PRO A 62 -18.32 24.20 9.55
N PRO A 63 -18.82 24.71 10.68
CA PRO A 63 -18.59 24.12 11.99
C PRO A 63 -19.06 22.67 11.98
N VAL A 64 -18.17 21.76 12.38
CA VAL A 64 -18.45 20.32 12.38
C VAL A 64 -19.47 20.01 13.47
N GLU A 65 -20.56 19.34 13.11
CA GLU A 65 -21.63 19.01 14.04
C GLU A 65 -21.15 17.96 15.08
N PRO A 66 -21.47 18.10 16.38
CA PRO A 66 -21.14 17.10 17.39
C PRO A 66 -21.63 15.68 17.04
N ALA A 67 -22.73 15.59 16.30
CA ALA A 67 -23.29 14.33 15.80
C ALA A 67 -22.30 13.56 14.90
N PHE A 68 -21.51 14.25 14.07
CA PHE A 68 -20.51 13.65 13.20
C PHE A 68 -19.46 12.90 14.04
N TYR A 69 -18.87 13.57 15.05
CA TYR A 69 -17.84 12.95 15.87
C TYR A 69 -18.38 11.76 16.66
N GLN A 70 -19.59 11.87 17.23
CA GLN A 70 -20.21 10.76 17.93
C GLN A 70 -20.46 9.55 17.00
N ALA A 71 -20.98 9.79 15.79
CA ALA A 71 -21.20 8.74 14.81
C ALA A 71 -19.88 8.09 14.38
N ARG A 72 -18.84 8.89 14.13
CA ARG A 72 -17.50 8.43 13.78
C ARG A 72 -16.94 7.52 14.85
N GLU A 73 -16.94 7.93 16.13
CA GLU A 73 -16.43 7.11 17.23
C GLU A 73 -17.18 5.77 17.35
N ASN A 74 -18.50 5.76 17.16
CA ASN A 74 -19.29 4.52 17.15
C ASN A 74 -18.86 3.58 16.01
N ILE A 75 -18.62 4.12 14.81
CA ILE A 75 -18.15 3.32 13.67
C ILE A 75 -16.72 2.82 13.89
N MET A 76 -15.84 3.64 14.47
CA MET A 76 -14.47 3.22 14.82
C MET A 76 -14.48 2.10 15.87
N ALA A 77 -15.37 2.14 16.86
CA ALA A 77 -15.56 1.06 17.81
C ALA A 77 -16.05 -0.25 17.14
N ASN A 78 -16.90 -0.14 16.12
CA ASN A 78 -17.34 -1.29 15.32
C ASN A 78 -16.21 -1.87 14.48
N LEU A 79 -15.37 -1.02 13.86
CA LEU A 79 -14.16 -1.45 13.15
C LEU A 79 -13.22 -2.23 14.08
N GLU A 80 -13.00 -1.72 15.30
CA GLU A 80 -12.15 -2.38 16.28
C GLU A 80 -12.68 -3.74 16.71
N THR A 81 -13.99 -3.80 16.99
CA THR A 81 -14.67 -5.03 17.35
C THR A 81 -14.61 -6.05 16.22
N ALA A 82 -14.79 -5.60 14.97
CA ALA A 82 -14.66 -6.46 13.80
C ALA A 82 -13.22 -6.96 13.63
N ARG A 83 -12.22 -6.08 13.76
CA ARG A 83 -10.80 -6.41 13.62
C ARG A 83 -10.35 -7.51 14.58
N THR A 84 -10.83 -7.50 15.81
CA THR A 84 -10.44 -8.45 16.86
C THR A 84 -11.39 -9.65 16.99
N CYS A 85 -12.44 -9.74 16.16
CA CYS A 85 -13.53 -10.70 16.40
C CYS A 85 -13.11 -12.18 16.33
N GLN A 86 -12.13 -12.51 15.49
CA GLN A 86 -11.61 -13.88 15.38
C GLN A 86 -10.82 -14.27 16.62
N GLN A 87 -9.97 -13.36 17.10
CA GLN A 87 -9.11 -13.56 18.26
C GLN A 87 -9.94 -13.69 19.55
N THR A 88 -11.03 -12.92 19.63
CA THR A 88 -11.95 -12.91 20.78
C THR A 88 -13.06 -13.95 20.71
N GLY A 89 -13.18 -14.70 19.60
CA GLY A 89 -14.28 -15.66 19.38
C GLY A 89 -15.66 -15.03 19.21
N SER A 90 -15.75 -13.72 18.98
CA SER A 90 -17.02 -13.00 18.78
C SER A 90 -17.52 -13.00 17.33
N CYS A 91 -16.68 -13.46 16.39
CA CYS A 91 -17.11 -13.74 15.03
C CYS A 91 -17.90 -15.06 14.97
N LYS A 92 -19.00 -15.07 14.20
CA LYS A 92 -19.83 -16.25 13.99
C LYS A 92 -19.00 -17.32 13.27
N ALA A 93 -18.56 -18.32 14.04
CA ALA A 93 -17.93 -19.52 13.49
C ALA A 93 -19.00 -20.55 13.11
N ASN A 94 -18.69 -21.38 12.13
CA ASN A 94 -19.45 -22.59 11.81
C ASN A 94 -18.48 -23.77 11.99
N GLU A 95 -18.82 -24.75 12.81
CA GLU A 95 -17.99 -25.95 13.00
C GLU A 95 -17.75 -26.73 11.69
N GLN A 96 -18.65 -26.57 10.73
CA GLN A 96 -18.56 -27.20 9.40
C GLN A 96 -17.67 -26.41 8.42
N ASP A 97 -17.36 -25.15 8.71
CA ASP A 97 -16.49 -24.31 7.88
C ASP A 97 -15.54 -23.46 8.74
N PRO A 98 -14.27 -23.87 8.90
CA PRO A 98 -13.29 -23.12 9.70
C PRO A 98 -13.01 -21.72 9.14
N ARG A 99 -13.40 -21.42 7.89
CA ARG A 99 -13.24 -20.09 7.27
C ARG A 99 -14.42 -19.16 7.53
N ALA A 100 -15.54 -19.65 8.06
CA ALA A 100 -16.74 -18.85 8.30
C ALA A 100 -16.44 -17.62 9.17
N ALA A 101 -15.62 -17.77 10.21
CA ALA A 101 -15.21 -16.66 11.08
C ALA A 101 -14.40 -15.58 10.32
N MET A 102 -13.59 -15.97 9.33
CA MET A 102 -12.85 -15.04 8.46
C MET A 102 -13.77 -14.26 7.53
N PHE A 103 -14.74 -14.93 6.92
CA PHE A 103 -15.71 -14.25 6.07
C PHE A 103 -16.62 -13.30 6.86
N GLU A 104 -17.02 -13.68 8.07
CA GLU A 104 -17.77 -12.80 8.97
C GLU A 104 -16.93 -11.58 9.38
N GLN A 105 -15.65 -11.77 9.74
CA GLN A 105 -14.73 -10.68 10.06
C GLN A 105 -14.62 -9.71 8.87
N GLU A 106 -14.32 -10.25 7.68
CA GLU A 106 -14.19 -9.48 6.46
C GLU A 106 -15.48 -8.69 6.16
N LYS A 107 -16.65 -9.33 6.30
CA LYS A 107 -17.93 -8.68 6.11
C LYS A 107 -18.13 -7.51 7.07
N ARG A 108 -17.91 -7.70 8.36
CA ARG A 108 -18.09 -6.63 9.37
C ARG A 108 -17.14 -5.45 9.15
N LEU A 109 -15.90 -5.73 8.75
CA LEU A 109 -14.92 -4.70 8.39
C LEU A 109 -15.39 -3.90 7.18
N VAL A 110 -15.80 -4.56 6.09
CA VAL A 110 -16.31 -3.90 4.88
C VAL A 110 -17.56 -3.05 5.18
N ASP A 111 -18.51 -3.59 5.93
CA ASP A 111 -19.75 -2.89 6.29
C ASP A 111 -19.45 -1.64 7.15
N SER A 112 -18.49 -1.73 8.07
CA SER A 112 -18.08 -0.59 8.92
C SER A 112 -17.28 0.46 8.15
N LEU A 113 -16.39 0.05 7.24
CA LEU A 113 -15.69 0.97 6.32
C LEU A 113 -16.66 1.67 5.37
N GLN A 114 -17.71 0.97 4.90
CA GLN A 114 -18.78 1.58 4.12
C GLN A 114 -19.52 2.63 4.92
N SER A 115 -19.94 2.29 6.15
CA SER A 115 -20.61 3.23 7.05
C SER A 115 -19.76 4.47 7.33
N LEU A 116 -18.44 4.28 7.50
CA LEU A 116 -17.50 5.39 7.69
C LEU A 116 -17.45 6.28 6.45
N GLN A 117 -17.30 5.70 5.26
CA GLN A 117 -17.32 6.43 3.99
C GLN A 117 -18.60 7.25 3.83
N ASP A 118 -19.75 6.63 4.09
CA ASP A 118 -21.06 7.27 3.96
C ASP A 118 -21.18 8.47 4.92
N LEU A 119 -20.70 8.34 6.16
CA LEU A 119 -20.65 9.43 7.14
C LEU A 119 -19.80 10.61 6.64
N TYR A 120 -18.60 10.35 6.12
CA TYR A 120 -17.75 11.43 5.59
C TYR A 120 -18.34 12.11 4.36
N ALA A 121 -19.01 11.34 3.49
CA ALA A 121 -19.69 11.86 2.31
C ALA A 121 -20.91 12.74 2.70
N GLU A 122 -21.71 12.29 3.66
CA GLU A 122 -22.89 13.02 4.16
C GLU A 122 -22.52 14.38 4.74
N TYR A 123 -21.49 14.42 5.60
CA TYR A 123 -21.09 15.66 6.29
C TYR A 123 -20.04 16.47 5.50
N GLN A 124 -19.59 15.98 4.34
CA GLN A 124 -18.52 16.56 3.53
C GLN A 124 -17.26 16.90 4.36
N GLN A 125 -16.93 16.02 5.30
CA GLN A 125 -15.81 16.21 6.20
C GLN A 125 -14.57 15.49 5.68
N GLN A 126 -13.42 15.95 6.17
CA GLN A 126 -12.13 15.30 6.04
C GLN A 126 -11.37 15.58 7.33
N ASP A 127 -10.73 14.55 7.88
CA ASP A 127 -9.89 14.66 9.04
C ASP A 127 -8.77 13.59 9.01
N PRO A 128 -7.74 13.71 9.86
CA PRO A 128 -6.63 12.75 9.91
C PRO A 128 -7.04 11.32 10.29
N VAL A 129 -8.18 11.12 10.96
CA VAL A 129 -8.66 9.77 11.36
C VAL A 129 -9.06 8.98 10.12
N LEU A 130 -9.68 9.62 9.13
CA LEU A 130 -9.99 8.97 7.86
C LEU A 130 -8.73 8.51 7.14
N ASP A 131 -7.72 9.38 7.02
CA ASP A 131 -6.45 9.06 6.37
C ASP A 131 -5.74 7.90 7.06
N GLN A 132 -5.68 7.93 8.40
CA GLN A 132 -5.10 6.84 9.18
C GLN A 132 -5.85 5.52 8.98
N THR A 133 -7.19 5.57 8.95
CA THR A 133 -8.03 4.38 8.74
C THR A 133 -7.81 3.79 7.35
N ILE A 134 -7.76 4.64 6.31
CA ILE A 134 -7.44 4.23 4.94
C ILE A 134 -6.07 3.55 4.90
N ASN A 135 -5.05 4.17 5.51
CA ASN A 135 -3.69 3.64 5.53
C ASN A 135 -3.61 2.24 6.18
N GLU A 136 -4.27 2.08 7.32
CA GLU A 136 -4.34 0.81 8.04
C GLU A 136 -4.97 -0.29 7.17
N PHE A 137 -6.14 -0.01 6.58
CA PHE A 137 -6.91 -1.04 5.87
C PHE A 137 -6.48 -1.27 4.42
N ILE A 138 -5.75 -0.36 3.78
CA ILE A 138 -5.07 -0.62 2.49
C ILE A 138 -4.09 -1.79 2.63
N SER A 139 -3.44 -1.91 3.79
CA SER A 139 -2.48 -2.99 4.08
C SER A 139 -3.14 -4.29 4.57
N SER A 140 -4.47 -4.37 4.55
CA SER A 140 -5.21 -5.55 5.04
C SER A 140 -4.89 -6.80 4.21
N PRO A 141 -4.69 -7.98 4.82
CA PRO A 141 -4.55 -9.23 4.10
C PRO A 141 -5.88 -9.72 3.48
N LEU A 142 -7.01 -9.09 3.82
CA LEU A 142 -8.34 -9.44 3.32
C LEU A 142 -8.65 -8.60 2.08
N GLY A 143 -8.67 -9.25 0.91
CA GLY A 143 -8.80 -8.56 -0.38
C GLY A 143 -10.02 -7.63 -0.49
N ARG A 144 -11.18 -8.00 0.08
CA ARG A 144 -12.37 -7.11 0.04
C ARG A 144 -12.25 -5.90 0.96
N VAL A 145 -11.56 -6.04 2.10
CA VAL A 145 -11.28 -4.93 3.02
C VAL A 145 -10.30 -3.96 2.38
N GLN A 146 -9.22 -4.48 1.80
CA GLN A 146 -8.25 -3.70 1.03
C GLN A 146 -8.91 -2.97 -0.14
N PHE A 147 -9.74 -3.66 -0.93
CA PHE A 147 -10.50 -3.06 -2.02
C PHE A 147 -11.39 -1.91 -1.54
N LYS A 148 -12.08 -2.09 -0.41
CA LYS A 148 -12.95 -1.05 0.16
C LYS A 148 -12.16 0.16 0.65
N ALA A 149 -11.04 -0.05 1.34
CA ALA A 149 -10.15 1.03 1.80
C ALA A 149 -9.59 1.85 0.62
N LEU A 150 -9.25 1.18 -0.48
CA LEU A 150 -8.81 1.83 -1.71
C LEU A 150 -9.93 2.64 -2.40
N GLN A 151 -11.18 2.16 -2.38
CA GLN A 151 -12.32 2.97 -2.84
C GLN A 151 -12.52 4.22 -1.98
N MET A 152 -12.24 4.14 -0.67
CA MET A 152 -12.27 5.32 0.20
C MET A 152 -11.15 6.30 -0.17
N MET A 153 -9.93 5.81 -0.40
CA MET A 153 -8.80 6.61 -0.87
C MET A 153 -9.11 7.40 -2.15
N GLN A 154 -9.73 6.76 -3.14
CA GLN A 154 -10.12 7.39 -4.42
C GLN A 154 -11.09 8.57 -4.27
N GLN A 155 -11.87 8.60 -3.19
CA GLN A 155 -12.82 9.68 -2.91
C GLN A 155 -12.22 10.82 -2.09
N GLN A 156 -10.99 10.66 -1.60
CA GLN A 156 -10.25 11.70 -0.88
C GLN A 156 -9.30 12.46 -1.82
N PRO A 157 -8.88 13.69 -1.45
CA PRO A 157 -7.78 14.37 -2.11
C PRO A 157 -6.51 13.49 -2.12
N PRO A 158 -5.64 13.62 -3.14
CA PRO A 158 -4.42 12.82 -3.20
C PRO A 158 -3.57 12.99 -1.94
N ASN A 159 -3.31 11.89 -1.26
CA ASN A 159 -2.44 11.81 -0.09
C ASN A 159 -1.22 10.93 -0.41
N ILE A 160 -0.01 11.50 -0.37
CA ILE A 160 1.25 10.81 -0.71
C ILE A 160 1.57 9.68 0.28
N GLY A 161 1.25 9.86 1.57
CA GLY A 161 1.46 8.83 2.58
C GLY A 161 0.64 7.57 2.28
N ASN A 162 -0.62 7.74 1.90
CA ASN A 162 -1.48 6.62 1.49
C ASN A 162 -0.99 5.95 0.19
N ALA A 163 -0.51 6.73 -0.79
CA ALA A 163 0.06 6.19 -2.01
C ALA A 163 1.31 5.33 -1.77
N ASN A 164 2.21 5.77 -0.88
CA ASN A 164 3.39 4.99 -0.51
C ASN A 164 3.02 3.67 0.19
N SER A 165 2.04 3.70 1.09
CA SER A 165 1.51 2.48 1.72
C SER A 165 0.86 1.55 0.68
N LEU A 166 0.15 2.10 -0.30
CA LEU A 166 -0.44 1.34 -1.40
C LEU A 166 0.65 0.64 -2.24
N ILE A 167 1.68 1.37 -2.68
CA ILE A 167 2.81 0.81 -3.45
C ILE A 167 3.47 -0.35 -2.69
N THR A 168 3.76 -0.13 -1.40
CA THR A 168 4.38 -1.16 -0.53
C THR A 168 3.49 -2.39 -0.40
N THR A 169 2.18 -2.20 -0.31
CA THR A 169 1.25 -3.32 -0.15
C THR A 169 1.06 -4.12 -1.45
N LEU A 170 1.02 -3.43 -2.60
CA LEU A 170 0.83 -4.08 -3.90
C LEU A 170 1.93 -5.09 -4.24
N ASP A 171 3.12 -4.91 -3.69
CA ASP A 171 4.25 -5.84 -3.86
C ASP A 171 3.91 -7.28 -3.47
N ASN A 172 2.99 -7.45 -2.51
CA ASN A 172 2.54 -8.74 -2.00
C ASN A 172 1.07 -9.03 -2.32
N SER A 173 0.43 -8.26 -3.22
CA SER A 173 -0.98 -8.46 -3.54
C SER A 173 -1.18 -9.64 -4.48
N TYR A 174 -2.21 -10.44 -4.20
CA TYR A 174 -2.64 -11.56 -5.04
C TYR A 174 -3.99 -11.31 -5.71
N ASP A 175 -4.68 -10.23 -5.34
CA ASP A 175 -6.01 -9.90 -5.84
C ASP A 175 -5.90 -8.95 -7.05
N SER A 176 -6.16 -9.49 -8.24
CA SER A 176 -6.15 -8.73 -9.48
C SER A 176 -7.12 -7.55 -9.51
N LYS A 177 -8.23 -7.58 -8.77
CA LYS A 177 -9.19 -6.48 -8.71
C LYS A 177 -8.67 -5.34 -7.86
N VAL A 178 -8.00 -5.66 -6.75
CA VAL A 178 -7.29 -4.66 -5.95
C VAL A 178 -6.22 -4.00 -6.81
N VAL A 179 -5.38 -4.79 -7.47
CA VAL A 179 -4.29 -4.27 -8.32
C VAL A 179 -4.86 -3.35 -9.40
N GLN A 180 -5.91 -3.76 -10.11
CA GLN A 180 -6.53 -2.92 -11.14
C GLN A 180 -7.00 -1.58 -10.58
N LEU A 181 -7.71 -1.59 -9.45
CA LEU A 181 -8.19 -0.36 -8.81
C LEU A 181 -7.01 0.52 -8.35
N ALA A 182 -5.93 -0.10 -7.87
CA ALA A 182 -4.78 0.61 -7.35
C ALA A 182 -3.98 1.28 -8.47
N LEU A 183 -3.87 0.62 -9.62
CA LEU A 183 -3.30 1.23 -10.82
C LEU A 183 -4.13 2.41 -11.33
N GLN A 184 -5.43 2.48 -11.07
CA GLN A 184 -6.18 3.69 -11.41
C GLN A 184 -5.87 4.83 -10.45
N GLU A 185 -5.75 4.51 -9.16
CA GLU A 185 -5.43 5.50 -8.12
C GLU A 185 -4.00 6.06 -8.26
N LEU A 186 -3.01 5.22 -8.56
CA LEU A 186 -1.61 5.62 -8.67
C LEU A 186 -1.32 6.63 -9.79
N LEU A 187 -2.20 6.74 -10.80
CA LEU A 187 -2.11 7.77 -11.85
C LEU A 187 -2.26 9.21 -11.29
N ARG A 188 -2.84 9.37 -10.10
CA ARG A 188 -2.98 10.66 -9.43
C ARG A 188 -1.66 11.16 -8.80
N TYR A 189 -0.59 10.35 -8.84
CA TYR A 189 0.66 10.57 -8.12
C TYR A 189 1.90 10.58 -9.05
N PRO A 190 2.02 11.55 -9.97
CA PRO A 190 3.13 11.61 -10.91
C PRO A 190 4.50 11.74 -10.24
N SER A 191 4.57 12.29 -9.02
CA SER A 191 5.82 12.37 -8.24
C SER A 191 6.36 11.01 -7.77
N LEU A 192 5.57 9.94 -7.88
CA LEU A 192 5.94 8.57 -7.51
C LEU A 192 6.19 7.67 -8.73
N SER A 193 6.28 8.22 -9.94
CA SER A 193 6.35 7.45 -11.19
C SER A 193 7.45 6.39 -11.20
N GLU A 194 8.65 6.72 -10.71
CA GLU A 194 9.78 5.78 -10.65
C GLU A 194 9.50 4.57 -9.73
N GLN A 195 8.84 4.81 -8.60
CA GLN A 195 8.49 3.76 -7.63
C GLN A 195 7.38 2.87 -8.18
N VAL A 196 6.42 3.48 -8.89
CA VAL A 196 5.37 2.74 -9.59
C VAL A 196 5.98 1.88 -10.69
N ASP A 197 6.87 2.42 -11.53
CA ASP A 197 7.55 1.65 -12.59
C ASP A 197 8.32 0.45 -12.02
N ALA A 198 9.07 0.64 -10.93
CA ALA A 198 9.77 -0.45 -10.26
C ALA A 198 8.79 -1.55 -9.79
N LEU A 199 7.65 -1.17 -9.19
CA LEU A 199 6.59 -2.09 -8.79
C LEU A 199 6.01 -2.85 -9.99
N LEU A 200 5.68 -2.16 -11.09
CA LEU A 200 5.07 -2.78 -12.27
C LEU A 200 6.02 -3.77 -12.94
N MET A 201 7.29 -3.38 -13.14
CA MET A 201 8.32 -4.25 -13.70
C MET A 201 8.53 -5.50 -12.85
N LYS A 202 8.66 -5.34 -11.52
CA LYS A 202 8.77 -6.47 -10.58
C LYS A 202 7.55 -7.38 -10.67
N THR A 203 6.35 -6.80 -10.68
CA THR A 203 5.09 -7.56 -10.75
C THR A 203 4.95 -8.36 -12.06
N LEU A 204 5.40 -7.80 -13.18
CA LEU A 204 5.44 -8.51 -14.47
C LEU A 204 6.40 -9.70 -14.44
N GLN A 205 7.49 -9.62 -13.68
CA GLN A 205 8.47 -10.70 -13.54
C GLN A 205 7.98 -11.80 -12.61
N THR A 206 7.64 -11.44 -11.36
CA THR A 206 7.45 -12.39 -10.25
C THR A 206 6.03 -12.44 -9.69
N GLY A 207 5.14 -11.53 -10.09
CA GLY A 207 3.76 -11.49 -9.61
C GLY A 207 2.95 -12.72 -10.01
N SER A 208 1.84 -12.95 -9.30
CA SER A 208 0.93 -14.07 -9.60
C SER A 208 0.42 -14.01 -11.04
N VAL A 209 -0.03 -15.15 -11.58
CA VAL A 209 -0.49 -15.24 -12.98
C VAL A 209 -1.59 -14.21 -13.27
N TYR A 210 -2.54 -14.01 -12.36
CA TYR A 210 -3.63 -13.06 -12.57
C TYR A 210 -3.16 -11.62 -12.40
N VAL A 211 -2.38 -11.33 -11.36
CA VAL A 211 -1.87 -9.99 -11.07
C VAL A 211 -0.94 -9.48 -12.17
N SER A 212 0.03 -10.29 -12.60
CA SER A 212 0.95 -9.91 -13.69
C SER A 212 0.23 -9.70 -15.04
N ARG A 213 -0.85 -10.43 -15.32
CA ARG A 213 -1.70 -10.20 -16.49
C ARG A 213 -2.48 -8.90 -16.37
N THR A 214 -3.03 -8.60 -15.18
CA THR A 214 -3.70 -7.33 -14.93
C THR A 214 -2.75 -6.16 -15.13
N VAL A 215 -1.55 -6.21 -14.54
CA VAL A 215 -0.52 -5.17 -14.76
C VAL A 215 -0.22 -5.02 -16.24
N ALA A 216 0.07 -6.11 -16.96
CA ALA A 216 0.36 -6.05 -18.39
C ALA A 216 -0.78 -5.43 -19.23
N LYS A 217 -2.04 -5.63 -18.81
CA LYS A 217 -3.22 -5.09 -19.50
C LYS A 217 -3.44 -3.60 -19.23
N GLU A 218 -3.15 -3.15 -18.00
CA GLU A 218 -3.46 -1.80 -17.53
C GLU A 218 -2.23 -0.87 -17.60
N ILE A 219 -1.13 -1.29 -18.24
CA ILE A 219 0.15 -0.57 -18.21
C ILE A 219 0.22 0.63 -19.15
N THR A 220 -0.61 0.68 -20.19
CA THR A 220 -0.54 1.72 -21.24
C THR A 220 -0.45 3.15 -20.69
N PRO A 221 -1.25 3.57 -19.68
CA PRO A 221 -1.18 4.92 -19.11
C PRO A 221 0.14 5.25 -18.37
N TYR A 222 0.94 4.24 -18.04
CA TYR A 222 2.23 4.37 -17.35
C TYR A 222 3.42 4.42 -18.32
N LEU A 223 3.21 4.03 -19.58
CA LEU A 223 4.26 4.09 -20.59
C LEU A 223 4.54 5.54 -20.97
N ASN A 224 5.82 5.87 -21.08
CA ASN A 224 6.30 7.16 -21.57
C ASN A 224 7.66 7.00 -22.25
N ALA A 225 8.15 8.05 -22.90
CA ALA A 225 9.43 8.00 -23.63
C ALA A 225 10.64 7.60 -22.76
N SER A 226 10.60 7.89 -21.46
CA SER A 226 11.73 7.62 -20.55
C SER A 226 11.80 6.17 -20.08
N ASN A 227 10.67 5.46 -20.00
CA ASN A 227 10.61 4.08 -19.48
C ASN A 227 10.32 3.02 -20.55
N LEU A 228 9.93 3.42 -21.76
CA LEU A 228 9.51 2.49 -22.83
C LEU A 228 10.56 1.42 -23.14
N ASP A 229 11.84 1.80 -23.22
CA ASP A 229 12.93 0.87 -23.54
C ASP A 229 13.12 -0.20 -22.45
N ALA A 230 12.89 0.15 -21.18
CA ALA A 230 12.96 -0.78 -20.06
C ALA A 230 11.86 -1.85 -20.16
N TYR A 231 10.62 -1.46 -20.49
CA TYR A 231 9.52 -2.40 -20.71
C TYR A 231 9.69 -3.27 -21.95
N GLN A 232 10.27 -2.73 -23.03
CA GLN A 232 10.63 -3.52 -24.21
C GLN A 232 11.71 -4.57 -23.90
N ALA A 233 12.74 -4.18 -23.14
CA ALA A 233 13.78 -5.10 -22.71
C ALA A 233 13.19 -6.18 -21.81
N LEU A 234 12.31 -5.81 -20.88
CA LEU A 234 11.60 -6.76 -20.02
C LEU A 234 10.77 -7.75 -20.84
N ALA A 235 9.97 -7.29 -21.82
CA ALA A 235 9.15 -8.15 -22.67
C ALA A 235 9.96 -9.24 -23.40
N LYS A 236 11.22 -8.96 -23.75
CA LYS A 236 12.14 -9.92 -24.39
C LYS A 236 12.66 -11.01 -23.42
N THR A 237 12.65 -10.74 -22.12
CA THR A 237 13.09 -11.70 -21.08
C THR A 237 11.96 -12.57 -20.56
N LEU A 238 10.70 -12.15 -20.75
CA LEU A 238 9.53 -12.93 -20.35
C LEU A 238 9.25 -14.10 -21.32
N PRO A 239 8.65 -15.20 -20.85
CA PRO A 239 8.28 -16.33 -21.72
C PRO A 239 7.34 -15.88 -22.86
N THR A 240 7.76 -16.06 -24.11
CA THR A 240 7.09 -15.47 -25.29
C THR A 240 5.62 -15.89 -25.44
N GLN A 241 5.27 -17.12 -25.05
CA GLN A 241 3.90 -17.62 -25.17
C GLN A 241 3.00 -17.29 -23.97
N ALA A 242 3.54 -16.70 -22.90
CA ALA A 242 2.75 -16.33 -21.74
C ALA A 242 1.81 -15.16 -22.09
N ALA A 243 0.57 -15.23 -21.59
CA ALA A 243 -0.44 -14.19 -21.82
C ALA A 243 0.03 -12.80 -21.37
N LYS A 244 0.74 -12.69 -20.23
CA LYS A 244 1.30 -11.41 -19.75
C LYS A 244 2.28 -10.78 -20.75
N THR A 245 3.09 -11.59 -21.43
CA THR A 245 4.06 -11.13 -22.43
C THR A 245 3.34 -10.57 -23.65
N LYS A 246 2.31 -11.28 -24.15
CA LYS A 246 1.49 -10.83 -25.28
C LYS A 246 0.73 -9.53 -24.96
N LEU A 247 0.18 -9.43 -23.75
CA LEU A 247 -0.49 -8.21 -23.28
C LEU A 247 0.49 -7.03 -23.18
N LEU A 248 1.67 -7.24 -22.59
CA LEU A 248 2.69 -6.20 -22.48
C LEU A 248 3.16 -5.73 -23.87
N GLN A 249 3.40 -6.65 -24.80
CA GLN A 249 3.75 -6.31 -26.18
C GLN A 249 2.64 -5.50 -26.86
N SER A 250 1.38 -5.92 -26.70
CA SER A 250 0.22 -5.17 -27.23
C SER A 250 0.15 -3.75 -26.67
N ALA A 251 0.37 -3.56 -25.36
CA ALA A 251 0.36 -2.24 -24.73
C ALA A 251 1.51 -1.34 -25.23
N ILE A 252 2.71 -1.92 -25.42
CA ILE A 252 3.86 -1.22 -26.00
C ILE A 252 3.56 -0.77 -27.45
N ASP A 253 2.94 -1.64 -28.24
CA ASP A 253 2.62 -1.35 -29.63
C ASP A 253 1.49 -0.32 -29.74
N GLU A 254 0.49 -0.35 -28.85
CA GLU A 254 -0.57 0.65 -28.73
C GLU A 254 0.02 2.03 -28.40
N TYR A 255 0.91 2.11 -27.40
CA TYR A 255 1.57 3.37 -27.03
C TYR A 255 2.35 3.99 -28.19
N ARG A 256 3.00 3.20 -29.06
CA ARG A 256 3.76 3.71 -30.22
C ARG A 256 2.90 4.28 -31.35
N GLN A 257 1.61 3.93 -31.39
CA GLN A 257 0.69 4.40 -32.43
C GLN A 257 0.07 5.77 -32.08
N HIS A 258 0.22 6.21 -30.84
CA HIS A 258 -0.29 7.46 -30.29
C HIS A 258 0.84 8.45 -30.02
#